data_AF-A0A956HKY2-F1
#
_entry.id   AF-A0A956HKY2-F1
#
_cell.length_a   1.000
_cell.length_b   1.000
_cell.length_c   1.000
_cell.angle_alpha   90.00
_cell.angle_beta   90.00
_cell.angle_gamma   90.00
#
_symmetry.space_group_name_H-M   'P 1'
#
loop_
_entity.id
_entity.type
_entity.pdbx_description
1 polymer ?
#
loop_
_entity_poly.entity_id
_entity_poly.type
_entity_poly.pdbx_seq_one_letter_code
_entity_poly.pdbx_strand_id
1 'polypeptide(L)'
;MLAALLHHLLPPTCLCCQRLLRAGRPGPLCGACHDARAPLPAGLRSVAGVEACFAYEGSLAAAVAALKFGGRGELAPGLAALLADAATAVVRR
;
A
#
# COMPACT_ATOMS: atom_id res chain seq x y z
N MET A 1 -22.64 0.84 16.35
CA MET A 1 -22.98 2.28 16.29
C MET A 1 -21.80 3.15 15.84
N LEU A 2 -20.61 3.02 16.47
CA LEU A 2 -19.41 3.79 16.10
C LEU A 2 -19.03 3.70 14.61
N ALA A 3 -19.05 2.49 14.01
CA ALA A 3 -18.70 2.30 12.60
C ALA A 3 -19.60 3.06 11.61
N ALA A 4 -20.90 3.19 11.92
CA ALA A 4 -21.84 3.94 11.09
C ALA A 4 -21.62 5.45 11.20
N LEU A 5 -21.36 5.95 12.42
CA LEU A 5 -20.97 7.34 12.67
C LEU A 5 -19.66 7.70 11.95
N LEU A 6 -18.64 6.82 12.01
CA LEU A 6 -17.38 7.03 11.31
C LEU A 6 -17.58 7.08 9.79
N HIS A 7 -18.47 6.27 9.21
CA HIS A 7 -18.78 6.37 7.78
C HIS A 7 -19.43 7.70 7.38
N HIS A 8 -20.17 8.34 8.29
CA HIS A 8 -20.78 9.65 8.03
C HIS A 8 -19.83 10.82 8.25
N LEU A 9 -18.98 10.76 9.28
CA LEU A 9 -18.04 11.82 9.63
C LEU A 9 -16.73 11.75 8.84
N LEU A 10 -16.36 10.54 8.38
CA LEU A 10 -15.15 10.24 7.64
C LEU A 10 -15.52 9.33 6.46
N PRO A 11 -16.21 9.88 5.44
CA PRO A 11 -16.63 9.08 4.30
C PRO A 11 -15.40 8.47 3.61
N PRO A 12 -15.48 7.22 3.14
CA PRO A 12 -14.32 6.55 2.57
C PRO A 12 -13.87 7.27 1.30
N THR A 13 -12.60 7.64 1.24
CA THR A 13 -11.98 8.26 0.07
C THR A 13 -10.93 7.35 -0.55
N CYS A 14 -10.71 7.50 -1.86
CA CYS A 14 -9.66 6.81 -2.59
C CYS A 14 -8.30 7.28 -2.07
N LEU A 15 -7.46 6.36 -1.59
CA LEU A 15 -6.12 6.72 -1.08
C LEU A 15 -5.20 7.31 -2.16
N CYS A 16 -5.48 7.08 -3.44
CA CYS A 16 -4.71 7.64 -4.55
C CYS A 16 -5.19 9.05 -4.95
N CYS A 17 -6.47 9.19 -5.32
CA CYS A 17 -7.00 10.44 -5.89
C CYS A 17 -7.96 11.22 -4.98
N GLN A 18 -8.15 10.77 -3.73
CA GLN A 18 -8.98 11.41 -2.70
C GLN A 18 -10.48 11.55 -3.03
N ARG A 19 -10.95 11.01 -4.15
CA ARG A 19 -12.37 10.97 -4.49
C ARG A 19 -13.16 10.07 -3.54
N LEU A 20 -14.38 10.47 -3.21
CA LEU A 20 -15.33 9.67 -2.43
C LEU A 20 -15.57 8.31 -3.09
N LEU A 21 -15.49 7.25 -2.30
CA LEU A 21 -15.82 5.89 -2.70
C LEU A 21 -17.32 5.65 -2.48
N ARG A 22 -17.94 4.92 -3.40
CA ARG A 22 -19.34 4.48 -3.23
C ARG A 22 -19.44 3.57 -2.01
N ALA A 23 -20.50 3.76 -1.23
CA ALA A 23 -20.82 2.90 -0.10
C ALA A 23 -20.87 1.42 -0.53
N GLY A 24 -20.28 0.53 0.28
CA GLY A 24 -20.23 -0.90 0.01
C GLY A 24 -19.18 -1.36 -1.00
N ARG A 25 -18.37 -0.45 -1.57
CA ARG A 25 -17.27 -0.86 -2.45
C ARG A 25 -16.11 -1.44 -1.62
N PRO A 26 -15.64 -2.66 -1.92
CA PRO A 26 -14.47 -3.21 -1.25
C PRO A 26 -13.19 -2.49 -1.70
N GLY A 27 -12.31 -2.23 -0.73
CA GLY A 27 -10.94 -1.79 -0.97
C GLY A 27 -10.70 -0.27 -0.97
N PRO A 28 -9.41 0.16 -0.92
CA PRO A 28 -9.03 1.54 -0.62
C PRO A 28 -8.88 2.47 -1.84
N LEU A 29 -9.07 1.97 -3.07
CA LEU A 29 -8.84 2.71 -4.32
C LEU A 29 -10.07 2.72 -5.20
N CYS A 30 -10.42 3.83 -5.86
CA CYS A 30 -11.49 3.89 -6.87
C CYS A 30 -11.20 3.01 -8.10
N GLY A 31 -12.20 2.71 -8.93
CA GLY A 31 -12.05 1.80 -10.08
C GLY A 31 -10.95 2.27 -11.04
N ALA A 32 -11.02 3.54 -11.45
CA ALA A 32 -10.01 4.14 -12.31
C ALA A 32 -8.58 4.07 -11.73
N CYS A 33 -8.41 4.37 -10.44
CA CYS A 33 -7.10 4.29 -9.80
C CYS A 33 -6.62 2.85 -9.55
N HIS A 34 -7.53 1.88 -9.49
CA HIS A 34 -7.16 0.47 -9.43
C HIS A 34 -6.66 0.00 -10.79
N ASP A 35 -7.42 0.29 -11.85
CA ASP A 35 -7.15 -0.21 -13.20
C ASP A 35 -5.96 0.48 -13.87
N ALA A 36 -5.64 1.72 -13.47
CA ALA A 36 -4.46 2.43 -13.94
C ALA A 36 -3.13 1.90 -13.41
N ARG A 37 -3.13 0.97 -12.44
CA ARG A 37 -1.88 0.48 -11.84
C ARG A 37 -1.22 -0.54 -12.76
N ALA A 38 0.02 -0.24 -13.15
CA ALA A 38 0.88 -1.22 -13.76
C ALA A 38 1.28 -2.28 -12.72
N PRO A 39 1.05 -3.57 -12.99
CA PRO A 39 1.45 -4.61 -12.06
C PRO A 39 2.96 -4.85 -12.17
N LEU A 40 3.58 -5.29 -11.07
CA LEU A 40 5.04 -5.47 -11.02
C LEU A 40 5.52 -6.52 -12.05
N PRO A 41 6.77 -6.49 -12.51
CA PRO A 41 7.33 -7.60 -13.29
C PRO A 41 7.25 -8.91 -12.52
N ALA A 42 6.97 -10.04 -13.19
CA ALA A 42 6.74 -11.33 -12.53
C ALA A 42 7.90 -11.75 -11.59
N GLY A 43 9.15 -11.50 -11.99
CA GLY A 43 10.33 -11.79 -11.16
C GLY A 43 10.48 -10.92 -9.90
N LEU A 44 9.65 -9.88 -9.75
CA LEU A 44 9.64 -8.99 -8.57
C LEU A 44 8.37 -9.14 -7.72
N ARG A 45 7.42 -9.99 -8.14
CA ARG A 45 6.14 -10.15 -7.43
C ARG A 45 6.22 -11.06 -6.23
N SER A 46 7.06 -12.10 -6.28
CA SER A 46 7.10 -13.13 -5.26
C SER A 46 8.44 -13.13 -4.54
N VAL A 47 8.41 -12.98 -3.21
CA VAL A 47 9.58 -13.17 -2.35
C VAL A 47 9.17 -14.00 -1.15
N ALA A 48 9.80 -15.17 -0.96
CA ALA A 48 9.55 -16.07 0.15
C ALA A 48 8.05 -16.43 0.37
N GLY A 49 7.29 -16.60 -0.72
CA GLY A 49 5.85 -16.92 -0.67
C GLY A 49 4.93 -15.74 -0.40
N VAL A 50 5.46 -14.52 -0.33
CA VAL A 50 4.67 -13.28 -0.21
C VAL A 50 4.55 -12.62 -1.59
N GLU A 51 3.31 -12.30 -1.99
CA GLU A 51 3.00 -11.64 -3.26
C GLU A 51 2.85 -10.12 -3.09
N ALA A 52 3.68 -9.36 -3.80
CA ALA A 52 3.54 -7.94 -4.05
C ALA A 52 3.14 -7.72 -5.51
N CYS A 53 1.84 -7.58 -5.79
CA CYS A 53 1.35 -7.49 -7.17
C CYS A 53 1.61 -6.12 -7.83
N PHE A 54 1.77 -5.06 -7.05
CA PHE A 54 1.83 -3.68 -7.53
C PHE A 54 2.77 -2.82 -6.70
N ALA A 55 3.45 -1.87 -7.32
CA ALA A 55 4.14 -0.79 -6.63
C ALA A 55 3.14 0.23 -6.07
N TYR A 56 3.53 0.91 -4.98
CA TYR A 56 2.78 2.04 -4.43
C TYR A 56 3.57 3.31 -4.71
N GLU A 57 2.88 4.35 -5.20
CA GLU A 57 3.49 5.64 -5.53
C GLU A 57 2.64 6.79 -4.95
N GLY A 58 3.24 7.98 -4.85
CA GLY A 58 2.56 9.21 -4.44
C GLY A 58 1.87 9.12 -3.07
N SER A 59 0.64 9.60 -3.00
CA SER A 59 -0.20 9.59 -1.79
C SER A 59 -0.44 8.19 -1.22
N LEU A 60 -0.53 7.17 -2.09
CA LEU A 60 -0.69 5.78 -1.67
C LEU A 60 0.56 5.25 -0.99
N ALA A 61 1.76 5.58 -1.51
CA ALA A 61 3.02 5.23 -0.85
C ALA A 61 3.13 5.88 0.53
N ALA A 62 2.74 7.15 0.65
CA ALA A 62 2.72 7.86 1.93
C ALA A 62 1.75 7.23 2.94
N ALA A 63 0.55 6.85 2.51
CA ALA A 63 -0.42 6.17 3.36
C ALA A 63 0.07 4.79 3.84
N VAL A 64 0.68 4.00 2.94
CA VAL A 64 1.28 2.70 3.29
C VAL A 64 2.44 2.89 4.27
N ALA A 65 3.29 3.90 4.06
CA ALA A 65 4.37 4.21 5.00
C ALA A 65 3.82 4.63 6.37
N ALA A 66 2.83 5.53 6.41
CA ALA A 66 2.19 5.95 7.66
C ALA A 66 1.59 4.76 8.43
N LEU A 67 0.94 3.82 7.73
CA LEU A 67 0.38 2.61 8.36
C LEU A 67 1.49 1.66 8.83
N LYS A 68 2.48 1.37 7.98
CA LYS A 68 3.55 0.42 8.28
C LYS A 68 4.47 0.88 9.41
N PHE A 69 4.66 2.20 9.54
CA PHE A 69 5.59 2.78 10.52
C PHE A 69 4.89 3.57 11.63
N GLY A 70 3.56 3.51 11.73
CA GLY A 70 2.81 4.28 12.74
C GLY A 70 3.04 5.79 12.64
N GLY A 71 3.17 6.31 11.42
CA GLY A 71 3.47 7.72 11.12
C GLY A 71 4.96 8.07 11.09
N ARG A 72 5.86 7.18 11.50
CA ARG A 72 7.31 7.40 11.53
C ARG A 72 8.00 7.06 10.20
N GLY A 73 7.70 7.83 9.17
CA GLY A 73 8.20 7.62 7.80
C GLY A 73 9.73 7.69 7.67
N GLU A 74 10.42 8.34 8.60
CA GLU A 74 11.89 8.42 8.68
C GLU A 74 12.57 7.06 8.89
N LEU A 75 11.83 6.06 9.40
CA LEU A 75 12.32 4.70 9.58
C LEU A 75 12.30 3.88 8.28
N ALA A 76 11.57 4.35 7.26
CA ALA A 76 11.38 3.61 6.01
C ALA A 76 12.69 3.34 5.24
N PRO A 77 13.61 4.31 5.07
CA PRO A 77 14.86 4.07 4.34
C PRO A 77 15.76 3.03 5.02
N GLY A 78 15.89 3.08 6.34
CA GLY A 78 16.71 2.13 7.10
C GLY A 78 16.17 0.71 7.03
N LEU A 79 14.85 0.54 7.16
CA LEU A 79 14.22 -0.77 6.98
C LEU A 79 14.38 -1.27 5.53
N ALA A 80 14.25 -0.40 4.53
CA ALA A 80 14.44 -0.78 3.14
C ALA A 80 15.86 -1.32 2.87
N ALA A 81 16.89 -0.68 3.43
CA ALA A 81 18.27 -1.14 3.33
C ALA A 81 18.46 -2.52 3.99
N LEU A 82 17.96 -2.70 5.23
CA LEU A 82 18.04 -4.00 5.93
C LEU A 82 17.35 -5.13 5.16
N LEU A 83 16.19 -4.85 4.54
CA LEU A 83 15.47 -5.83 3.72
C LEU A 83 16.21 -6.16 2.42
N ALA A 84 16.86 -5.17 1.79
CA ALA A 84 17.67 -5.39 0.59
C ALA A 84 18.90 -6.28 0.89
N ASP A 85 19.57 -6.02 2.01
CA ASP A 85 20.69 -6.84 2.47
C ASP A 85 20.25 -8.27 2.80
N ALA A 86 19.11 -8.43 3.47
CA ALA A 86 18.56 -9.75 3.76
C ALA A 86 18.16 -10.51 2.48
N ALA A 87 17.53 -9.83 1.51
CA ALA A 87 17.12 -10.44 0.25
C ALA A 87 18.32 -10.90 -0.58
N THR A 88 19.39 -10.10 -0.63
CA THR A 88 20.64 -10.49 -1.33
C THR A 88 21.38 -11.63 -0.63
N ALA A 89 21.30 -11.73 0.71
CA ALA A 89 21.84 -12.85 1.47
C ALA A 89 21.08 -14.16 1.22
N VAL A 90 19.75 -14.10 1.00
CA VAL A 90 18.92 -15.29 0.67
C VAL A 90 19.22 -15.82 -0.72
N VAL A 91 19.49 -14.97 -1.71
CA VAL A 91 19.79 -15.37 -3.10
C VAL A 91 21.16 -16.05 -3.26
N ARG A 92 22.06 -15.90 -2.29
CA ARG A 92 23.42 -16.48 -2.31
C ARG A 92 23.54 -17.86 -1.65
N ARG A 93 22.44 -18.44 -1.17
CA ARG A 93 22.37 -19.80 -0.60
C ARG A 93 21.57 -20.70 -1.52
#